data_AF-A0A1H5AJK6-F1
#
_entry.id   AF-A0A1H5AJK6-F1
#
_cell.length_a   1.000
_cell.length_b   1.000
_cell.length_c   1.000
_cell.angle_alpha   90.00
_cell.angle_beta   90.00
_cell.angle_gamma   90.00
#
_symmetry.space_group_name_H-M   'P 1'
#
loop_
_entity.id
_entity.type
_entity.pdbx_description
1 polymer ?
#
loop_
_entity_poly.entity_id
_entity_poly.type
_entity_poly.pdbx_seq_one_letter_code
_entity_poly.pdbx_strand_id
1 'polypeptide(L)' 'MSAANFRTLAMSKHPLLVRCRECNKYATIAAEALGATEHSMDDLRQLKLKCSRCGSKDVERRVTWGAPSVEEWLSRST' A
#
# COMPACT_ATOMS: atom_id res chain seq x y z
N MET A 1 -8.52 7.53 -14.27
CA MET A 1 -7.28 6.91 -13.75
C MET A 1 -7.57 5.44 -13.49
N SER A 2 -6.89 4.53 -14.19
CA SER A 2 -7.03 3.09 -13.94
C SER A 2 -6.68 2.78 -12.48
N ALA A 3 -7.52 2.02 -11.79
CA ALA A 3 -7.23 1.61 -10.42
C ALA A 3 -5.94 0.78 -10.39
N ALA A 4 -5.05 1.06 -9.43
CA ALA A 4 -3.81 0.31 -9.28
C ALA A 4 -4.11 -1.15 -8.87
N ASN A 5 -3.40 -2.09 -9.50
CA ASN A 5 -3.57 -3.53 -9.30
C ASN A 5 -2.26 -4.19 -8.84
N PHE A 6 -2.31 -5.49 -8.56
CA PHE A 6 -1.15 -6.24 -8.06
C PHE A 6 0.02 -6.23 -9.04
N ARG A 7 -0.25 -6.33 -10.34
CA ARG A 7 0.77 -6.21 -11.39
C ARG A 7 1.48 -4.86 -11.31
N THR A 8 0.72 -3.78 -11.14
CA THR A 8 1.29 -2.43 -11.03
C THR A 8 2.19 -2.32 -9.80
N LEU A 9 1.77 -2.89 -8.67
CA LEU A 9 2.57 -2.94 -7.44
C LEU A 9 3.85 -3.76 -7.61
N ALA A 10 3.77 -4.93 -8.24
CA ALA A 10 4.93 -5.78 -8.50
C ALA A 10 5.94 -5.09 -9.43
N MET A 11 5.45 -4.51 -10.52
CA MET A 11 6.28 -3.78 -11.49
C MET A 11 6.95 -2.54 -10.91
N SER A 12 6.36 -1.93 -9.88
CA SER A 12 6.93 -0.72 -9.27
C SER A 12 8.15 -1.01 -8.40
N LYS A 13 8.41 -2.28 -8.05
CA LYS A 13 9.54 -2.72 -7.19
C LYS A 13 9.60 -1.99 -5.85
N HIS A 14 8.46 -1.49 -5.38
CA HIS A 14 8.31 -0.75 -4.14
C HIS A 14 7.14 -1.30 -3.33
N PRO A 15 7.17 -1.16 -1.99
CA PRO A 15 6.07 -1.63 -1.17
C PRO A 15 4.80 -0.81 -1.40
N LEU A 16 3.65 -1.43 -1.11
CA LEU A 16 2.38 -0.74 -1.07
C LEU A 16 2.40 0.24 0.10
N LEU A 17 2.20 1.52 -0.20
CA LEU A 17 2.04 2.55 0.81
C LEU A 17 0.61 2.48 1.34
N VAL A 18 0.46 2.40 2.66
CA VAL A 18 -0.84 2.37 3.30
C VAL A 18 -0.94 3.43 4.40
N ARG A 19 -2.12 4.02 4.53
CA ARG A 19 -2.45 4.97 5.60
C ARG A 19 -3.80 4.62 6.17
N CYS A 20 -3.88 4.42 7.48
CA CYS A 20 -5.17 4.36 8.16
C CYS A 20 -5.75 5.78 8.25
N ARG A 21 -6.95 6.00 7.73
CA ARG A 21 -7.58 7.33 7.73
C ARG A 21 -8.10 7.75 9.11
N GLU A 22 -8.44 6.77 9.95
CA GLU A 22 -8.92 7.02 11.32
C GLU A 22 -7.81 7.51 12.26
N CYS A 23 -6.70 6.76 12.36
CA CYS A 23 -5.62 7.10 13.30
C CYS A 23 -4.41 7.77 12.64
N ASN A 24 -4.51 8.11 11.35
CA ASN A 24 -3.45 8.69 10.53
C ASN A 24 -2.10 7.96 10.63
N LYS A 25 -2.12 6.66 10.91
CA LYS A 25 -0.89 5.85 10.92
C LYS A 25 -0.52 5.48 9.48
N TYR A 26 0.72 5.77 9.12
CA TYR A 26 1.32 5.39 7.84
C TYR A 26 2.16 4.12 8.03
N ALA A 27 2.11 3.23 7.06
CA ALA A 27 2.90 2.01 7.01
C ALA A 27 3.14 1.59 5.56
N THR A 28 3.95 0.55 5.40
CA THR A 28 4.24 -0.08 4.11
C THR A 28 3.97 -1.57 4.19
N ILE A 29 3.57 -2.18 3.07
CA ILE A 29 3.42 -3.62 2.94
C ILE A 29 4.23 -4.07 1.73
N ALA A 30 5.16 -5.00 1.93
CA ALA A 30 5.96 -5.56 0.84
C ALA A 30 5.03 -6.19 -0.22
N ALA A 31 5.37 -6.01 -1.50
CA ALA A 31 4.56 -6.53 -2.61
C ALA A 31 4.47 -8.07 -2.55
N GLU A 32 5.56 -8.71 -2.15
CA GLU A 32 5.71 -10.15 -1.98
C GLU A 32 4.80 -10.68 -0.86
N ALA A 33 4.64 -9.93 0.23
CA ALA A 33 3.75 -10.29 1.33
C ALA A 33 2.27 -10.29 0.93
N LEU A 34 1.93 -9.60 -0.17
CA LEU A 34 0.60 -9.57 -0.75
C LEU A 34 0.42 -10.63 -1.87
N GLY A 35 1.48 -11.35 -2.24
CA GLY A 35 1.46 -12.24 -3.40
C GLY A 35 1.33 -11.48 -4.73
N ALA A 36 1.76 -10.22 -4.79
CA ALA A 36 1.72 -9.43 -6.00
C ALA A 36 2.78 -9.94 -6.99
N THR A 37 2.34 -10.32 -8.19
CA THR A 37 3.21 -10.73 -9.29
C THR A 37 2.93 -9.91 -10.55
N GLU A 38 3.84 -9.92 -11.51
CA GLU A 38 3.65 -9.26 -12.82
C GLU A 38 2.49 -9.83 -13.64
N HIS A 39 1.96 -10.99 -13.25
CA HIS A 39 0.81 -11.65 -13.88
C HIS A 39 -0.51 -11.42 -13.12
N SER A 40 -0.46 -10.98 -11.86
CA SER A 40 -1.64 -10.80 -11.00
C SER A 40 -2.36 -9.49 -11.32
N MET A 41 -3.55 -9.57 -11.92
CA MET A 41 -4.33 -8.38 -12.29
C MET A 41 -5.34 -7.95 -11.22
N ASP A 42 -5.32 -8.58 -10.05
CA ASP A 42 -6.23 -8.30 -8.93
C ASP A 42 -6.15 -6.84 -8.48
N ASP A 43 -7.31 -6.24 -8.23
CA ASP A 43 -7.41 -4.85 -7.80
C ASP A 43 -6.94 -4.72 -6.33
N LEU A 44 -6.07 -3.75 -6.05
CA LEU A 44 -5.57 -3.49 -4.69
C LEU A 44 -6.70 -3.15 -3.70
N ARG A 45 -7.86 -2.67 -4.18
CA ARG A 45 -9.04 -2.40 -3.35
C ARG A 45 -9.66 -3.67 -2.76
N GLN A 46 -9.41 -4.84 -3.34
CA GLN A 46 -9.89 -6.11 -2.80
C GLN A 46 -9.11 -6.57 -1.55
N LEU A 47 -7.95 -5.95 -1.27
CA LEU A 47 -7.20 -6.21 -0.04
C LEU A 47 -8.00 -5.83 1.20
N LYS A 48 -8.31 -6.84 2.02
CA LYS A 48 -8.95 -6.70 3.32
C LYS A 48 -7.91 -6.30 4.37
N LEU A 49 -7.56 -5.02 4.39
CA LEU A 49 -6.62 -4.45 5.35
C LEU A 49 -7.33 -4.06 6.65
N LYS A 50 -6.63 -4.22 7.77
CA LYS A 50 -7.04 -3.76 9.10
C LYS A 50 -5.87 -3.05 9.76
N CYS A 51 -6.10 -1.85 10.28
CA CYS A 51 -5.08 -1.14 11.04
C CYS A 51 -4.80 -1.87 12.36
N SER A 52 -3.54 -2.22 12.62
CA SER A 52 -3.13 -2.88 13.86
C SER A 52 -3.25 -1.96 15.09
N ARG A 53 -3.20 -0.63 14.90
CA ARG A 53 -3.26 0.35 16.00
C ARG A 53 -4.68 0.61 16.50
N CYS A 54 -5.62 0.91 15.60
CA CYS A 54 -6.99 1.30 15.98
C CYS A 54 -8.07 0.30 15.52
N GLY A 55 -7.70 -0.74 14.77
CA GLY A 55 -8.64 -1.75 14.29
C GLY A 55 -9.51 -1.34 13.10
N SER A 56 -9.42 -0.09 12.62
CA SER A 56 -10.20 0.39 11.48
C SER A 56 -9.84 -0.33 10.18
N LYS A 57 -10.83 -0.47 9.31
CA LYS A 57 -10.70 -0.97 7.94
C LYS A 57 -10.63 0.15 6.89
N ASP A 58 -10.81 1.41 7.30
CA ASP A 58 -10.67 2.56 6.42
C ASP A 58 -9.19 2.88 6.19
N VAL A 59 -8.66 2.33 5.11
CA VAL A 59 -7.24 2.36 4.75
C VAL A 59 -7.09 2.87 3.32
N GLU A 60 -6.33 3.96 3.18
CA GLU A 60 -5.84 4.45 1.91
C GLU A 60 -4.66 3.61 1.42
N ARG A 61 -4.58 3.40 0.12
CA ARG A 61 -3.56 2.58 -0.54
C ARG A 61 -2.96 3.37 -1.71
N ARG A 62 -1.63 3.33 -1.85
CA ARG A 62 -0.92 4.02 -2.93
C ARG A 62 0.27 3.20 -3.42
N VAL A 63 0.41 3.09 -4.74
CA VAL A 63 1.62 2.55 -5.38
C VAL A 63 2.56 3.70 -5.68
N THR A 64 3.87 3.46 -5.56
CA THR A 64 4.90 4.44 -5.88
C THR A 64 5.99 3.85 -6.78
N TRP A 65 6.65 4.71 -7.54
CA TRP A 65 7.67 4.39 -8.54
C TRP A 65 9.06 4.99 -8.22
N GLY A 66 9.21 5.63 -7.07
CA GLY A 66 10.49 6.22 -6.65
C GLY A 66 10.79 5.97 -5.17
N ALA A 67 11.99 5.50 -4.86
CA ALA A 67 12.46 5.25 -3.50
C ALA A 67 12.29 6.43 -2.51
N PRO A 68 12.55 7.71 -2.88
CA PRO A 68 12.41 8.85 -1.95
C PRO A 68 11.00 9.01 -1.37
N SER A 69 9.99 8.48 -2.06
CA SER A 69 8.60 8.57 -1.63
C SER A 69 8.24 7.63 -0.46
N VAL A 70 9.02 6.56 -0.23
CA VAL A 70 8.75 5.59 0.84
C VAL A 70 9.18 6.14 2.19
N GLU A 71 10.38 6.73 2.26
CA GLU A 71 10.88 7.37 3.48
C GLU A 71 10.03 8.59 3.86
N GLU A 72 9.66 9.43 2.88
CA GLU A 72 8.72 10.54 3.09
C GLU A 72 7.35 10.05 3.57
N TRP A 73 6.87 8.89 3.08
CA TRP A 73 5.60 8.34 3.53
C TRP A 73 5.63 7.95 5.01
N LEU A 74 6.72 7.33 5.46
CA LEU A 74 6.88 6.86 6.83
C LEU A 74 7.12 8.02 7.81
N SER A 75 7.80 9.10 7.40
CA SER A 75 8.03 10.28 8.24
C SER A 75 6.75 11.06 8.59
N ARG A 76 5.64 10.84 7.87
CA ARG A 76 4.33 11.46 8.16
C ARG A 76 3.61 10.89 9.39
N SER A 77 4.14 9.81 9.99
CA SER A 77 3.59 9.20 11.21
C SER A 77 4.16 9.76 12.51
N THR A 78 5.07 10.74 12.42
CA THR A 78 5.80 11.32 13.55
C THR A 78 5.03 12.46 14.19
#